data_AF-A0A7C6WZV1-F1
#
_entry.id   AF-A0A7C6WZV1-F1
#
_cell.length_a   1.000
_cell.length_b   1.000
_cell.length_c   1.000
_cell.angle_alpha   90.00
_cell.angle_beta   90.00
_cell.angle_gamma   90.00
#
_symmetry.space_group_name_H-M   'P 1'
#
loop_
_entity.id
_entity.type
_entity.pdbx_description
1 polymer ?
#
loop_
_entity_poly.entity_id
_entity_poly.type
_entity_poly.pdbx_seq_one_letter_code
_entity_poly.pdbx_strand_id
1 'polypeptide(L)' 'MKATGIVRRIDDLGRVVIPKEIRRTLRIRE' A
#
# COMPACT_ATOMS: atom_id res chain seq x y z
N MET A 1 -16.75 -8.21 3.50
CA MET A 1 -15.61 -8.31 2.55
C MET A 1 -14.44 -7.56 3.18
N LYS A 2 -13.37 -8.26 3.59
CA LYS A 2 -12.22 -7.63 4.26
C LYS A 2 -11.54 -6.70 3.26
N ALA A 3 -11.65 -5.39 3.48
CA ALA A 3 -10.91 -4.39 2.73
C ALA A 3 -9.41 -4.61 2.97
N THR A 4 -8.76 -5.36 2.09
CA THR A 4 -7.31 -5.35 1.97
C THR A 4 -6.97 -3.90 1.62
N GLY A 5 -6.48 -3.12 2.58
CA GLY A 5 -6.28 -1.67 2.47
C GLY A 5 -5.23 -1.22 1.45
N ILE A 6 -5.03 -2.00 0.38
CA ILE A 6 -4.17 -1.79 -0.78
C ILE A 6 -4.55 -0.50 -1.51
N VAL A 7 -5.82 -0.08 -1.43
CA VAL A 7 -6.31 1.13 -2.08
C VAL A 7 -6.95 2.05 -1.05
N ARG A 8 -6.22 2.42 0.00
CA ARG A 8 -6.67 3.48 0.92
C ARG A 8 -6.56 4.84 0.22
N ARG A 9 -7.47 5.07 -0.73
CA ARG A 9 -7.60 6.25 -1.60
C ARG A 9 -6.34 6.52 -2.43
N ILE A 10 -6.45 6.35 -3.76
CA ILE A 10 -5.43 6.84 -4.69
C ILE A 10 -5.32 8.34 -4.42
N ASP A 11 -4.12 8.84 -4.14
CA ASP A 11 -3.95 10.28 -4.01
C ASP A 11 -3.99 10.95 -5.38
N ASP A 12 -4.11 12.27 -5.41
CA ASP A 12 -4.31 13.03 -6.65
C ASP A 12 -3.11 12.94 -7.63
N LEU A 13 -2.02 12.27 -7.23
CA LEU A 13 -0.83 12.01 -8.03
C LEU A 13 -0.73 10.55 -8.51
N GLY A 14 -1.73 9.71 -8.20
CA GLY A 14 -1.78 8.32 -8.62
C GLY A 14 -0.97 7.36 -7.73
N ARG A 15 -0.52 7.78 -6.54
CA ARG A 15 0.27 6.92 -5.65
C ARG A 15 -0.64 5.95 -4.91
N VAL A 16 -0.15 4.72 -4.73
CA VAL A 16 -0.89 3.60 -4.13
C VAL A 16 -0.21 3.19 -2.83
N VAL A 17 -1.02 3.05 -1.76
CA VAL A 17 -0.53 2.63 -0.45
C VAL A 17 -0.55 1.11 -0.36
N ILE A 18 0.63 0.48 -0.41
CA ILE A 18 0.77 -0.97 -0.23
C ILE A 18 0.87 -1.36 1.26
N PRO A 19 0.29 -2.49 1.70
CA PRO A 19 0.38 -2.95 3.10
C PRO A 19 1.81 -3.17 3.62
N LYS A 20 1.99 -3.09 4.94
CA LYS A 20 3.29 -3.25 5.61
C LYS A 20 3.97 -4.60 5.33
N GLU A 21 3.20 -5.66 5.14
CA GLU A 21 3.72 -6.99 4.82
C GLU A 21 4.38 -7.04 3.44
N ILE A 22 3.73 -6.45 2.42
CA ILE A 22 4.31 -6.31 1.08
C ILE A 22 5.55 -5.40 1.13
N ARG A 23 5.52 -4.31 1.91
CA ARG A 23 6.70 -3.45 2.11
C ARG A 23 7.89 -4.22 2.69
N ARG A 24 7.65 -5.11 3.66
CA ARG A 24 8.69 -5.96 4.28
C ARG A 24 9.28 -6.95 3.28
N THR A 25 8.43 -7.60 2.48
CA THR A 25 8.86 -8.57 1.45
C THR A 25 9.67 -7.90 0.35
N LEU A 26 9.24 -6.73 -0.11
CA LEU A 26 9.95 -5.94 -1.13
C LEU A 26 11.16 -5.18 -0.57
N ARG A 27 11.48 -5.35 0.73
CA ARG A 27 12.57 -4.66 1.44
C ARG A 27 12.56 -3.14 1.25
N ILE A 28 11.38 -2.56 1.08
CA ILE A 28 11.22 -1.11 1.00
C ILE A 28 11.45 -0.59 2.42
N ARG A 29 12.64 -0.03 2.64
CA ARG A 29 12.95 0.77 3.82
C ARG A 29 12.41 2.16 3.53
N GLU A 30 11.56 2.66 4.43
CA GLU A 30 11.11 4.04 4.43
C GLU A 30 12.29 5.00 4.59
#